data_AF-A0A962D9G8-F1
#
_entry.id   AF-A0A962D9G8-F1
#
_cell.length_a   1.000
_cell.length_b   1.000
_cell.length_c   1.000
_cell.angle_alpha   90.00
_cell.angle_beta   90.00
_cell.angle_gamma   90.00
#
_symmetry.space_group_name_H-M   'P 1'
#
loop_
_entity.id
_entity.type
_entity.pdbx_description
1 polymer ?
#
loop_
_entity_poly.entity_id
_entity_poly.type
_entity_poly.pdbx_seq_one_letter_code
_entity_poly.pdbx_strand_id
1 'polypeptide(L)'
;MTASASNIANISTVGSLEEGEQQPYVPLTTVSKALGPETGGVRTDVVPKNPPFVPAYDPNSPFANEDGVIGVPNISLEEEIVNLKIAELTYKANIRTIKASEELNKELLSLFDKKT
;
A
#
# COMPACT_ATOMS: atom_id res chain seq x y z
N MET A 1 2.71 -2.78 -1.19
CA MET A 1 3.41 -2.04 -2.27
C MET A 1 2.40 -1.43 -3.24
N THR A 2 1.52 -2.22 -3.88
CA THR A 2 0.59 -1.70 -4.91
C THR A 2 -0.34 -0.59 -4.43
N ALA A 3 -0.92 -0.70 -3.23
CA ALA A 3 -1.78 0.35 -2.66
C ALA A 3 -1.00 1.68 -2.51
N SER A 4 0.13 1.68 -1.80
CA SER A 4 0.97 2.86 -1.62
C SER A 4 1.51 3.44 -2.93
N ALA A 5 1.91 2.59 -3.87
CA ALA A 5 2.38 3.04 -5.18
C ALA A 5 1.26 3.74 -5.98
N SER A 6 0.04 3.19 -5.94
CA SER A 6 -1.12 3.80 -6.59
C SER A 6 -1.50 5.14 -5.93
N ASN A 7 -1.43 5.22 -4.61
CA ASN A 7 -1.66 6.46 -3.87
C ASN A 7 -0.64 7.55 -4.25
N ILE A 8 0.66 7.24 -4.24
CA ILE A 8 1.69 8.22 -4.63
C ILE A 8 1.53 8.65 -6.09
N ALA A 9 1.22 7.72 -7.00
CA ALA A 9 1.06 8.02 -8.42
C ALA A 9 -0.14 8.96 -8.70
N ASN A 10 -1.18 8.89 -7.88
CA ASN A 10 -2.42 9.66 -8.06
C ASN A 10 -2.63 10.75 -6.99
N ILE A 11 -1.58 11.11 -6.24
CA ILE A 11 -1.68 12.10 -5.15
C ILE A 11 -2.10 13.49 -5.63
N SER A 12 -1.72 13.85 -6.86
CA SER A 12 -2.06 15.13 -7.49
C SER A 12 -3.39 15.09 -8.27
N THR A 13 -4.10 13.96 -8.23
CA THR A 13 -5.38 13.81 -8.95
C THR A 13 -6.50 14.41 -8.12
N VAL A 14 -6.62 15.73 -8.22
CA VAL A 14 -7.69 16.53 -7.62
C VAL A 14 -8.97 16.42 -8.44
N GLY A 15 -10.10 16.77 -7.84
CA GLY A 15 -11.39 16.75 -8.52
C GLY A 15 -12.44 17.57 -7.79
N SER A 16 -13.63 17.59 -8.37
CA SER A 16 -14.78 18.28 -7.81
C SER A 16 -15.37 17.50 -6.64
N LEU A 17 -15.90 18.22 -5.65
CA LEU A 17 -16.64 17.64 -4.54
C LEU A 17 -18.12 17.36 -4.90
N GLU A 18 -18.57 17.81 -6.07
CA GLU A 18 -19.95 17.65 -6.53
C GLU A 18 -20.17 16.32 -7.26
N GLU A 19 -21.29 15.64 -6.95
CA GLU A 19 -21.65 14.37 -7.59
C GLU A 19 -21.97 14.57 -9.08
N GLY A 20 -21.32 13.78 -9.95
CA GLY A 20 -21.52 13.83 -11.40
C GLY A 20 -20.40 14.49 -12.20
N GLU A 21 -19.49 15.19 -11.51
CA GLU A 21 -18.27 15.75 -12.09
C GLU A 21 -17.05 14.84 -11.88
N GLN A 22 -15.89 15.22 -12.42
CA GLN A 22 -14.66 14.46 -12.27
C GLN A 22 -14.25 14.40 -10.79
N GLN A 23 -14.44 13.22 -10.19
CA GLN A 23 -14.13 12.96 -8.79
C GLN A 23 -12.61 12.81 -8.58
N PRO A 24 -12.09 13.24 -7.40
CA PRO A 24 -10.70 13.02 -7.02
C PRO A 24 -10.39 11.53 -6.86
N TYR A 25 -9.10 11.19 -6.93
CA TYR A 25 -8.65 9.82 -6.71
C TYR A 25 -8.96 9.34 -5.29
N VAL A 26 -9.56 8.14 -5.16
CA VAL A 26 -9.86 7.50 -3.88
C VAL A 26 -8.64 6.72 -3.39
N PRO A 27 -8.00 7.10 -2.28
CA PRO A 27 -6.84 6.39 -1.76
C PRO A 27 -7.18 4.98 -1.30
N LEU A 28 -6.22 4.09 -1.41
CA LEU A 28 -6.32 2.71 -0.93
C LEU A 28 -5.52 2.54 0.37
N THR A 29 -6.06 1.81 1.33
CA THR A 29 -5.36 1.41 2.55
C THR A 29 -5.36 -0.11 2.69
N THR A 30 -4.45 -0.64 3.50
CA THR A 30 -4.34 -2.07 3.77
C THR A 30 -4.79 -2.37 5.18
N VAL A 31 -5.71 -3.31 5.34
CA VAL A 31 -6.15 -3.81 6.64
C VAL A 31 -5.70 -5.26 6.81
N SER A 32 -4.96 -5.51 7.88
CA SER A 32 -4.50 -6.85 8.24
C SER A 32 -5.43 -7.48 9.27
N LYS A 33 -5.98 -8.64 8.94
CA LYS A 33 -6.87 -9.42 9.79
C LYS A 33 -6.21 -10.75 10.16
N ALA A 34 -6.16 -11.06 11.45
CA ALA A 34 -5.72 -12.37 11.92
C ALA A 34 -6.72 -13.46 11.47
N LEU A 35 -6.20 -14.54 10.90
CA LEU A 35 -6.99 -15.70 10.48
C LEU A 35 -7.23 -16.65 11.66
N GLY A 36 -7.86 -16.14 12.72
CA GLY A 36 -8.28 -16.93 13.89
C GLY A 36 -7.19 -17.74 14.61
N PRO A 37 -7.52 -18.35 15.77
CA PRO A 37 -6.57 -19.17 16.51
C PRO A 37 -6.33 -20.56 15.88
N GLU A 38 -7.24 -21.06 15.05
CA GLU A 38 -7.15 -22.42 14.48
C GLU A 38 -6.31 -22.50 13.20
N THR A 39 -6.34 -21.48 12.36
CA THR A 39 -5.61 -21.47 11.08
C THR A 39 -4.22 -20.87 11.22
N GLY A 40 -4.05 -19.90 12.13
CA GLY A 40 -2.82 -19.13 12.27
C GLY A 40 -2.57 -18.24 11.05
N GLY A 41 -1.87 -17.12 11.27
CA GLY A 41 -1.46 -16.20 10.20
C GLY A 41 -2.35 -14.97 10.04
N VAL A 42 -1.97 -14.14 9.07
CA VAL A 42 -2.56 -12.82 8.81
C VAL A 42 -2.93 -12.74 7.34
N ARG A 43 -4.17 -12.32 7.07
CA ARG A 43 -4.63 -11.93 5.74
C ARG A 43 -4.63 -10.40 5.65
N THR A 44 -4.14 -9.86 4.55
CA THR A 44 -4.21 -8.43 4.28
C THR A 44 -5.15 -8.19 3.11
N ASP A 45 -6.13 -7.33 3.30
CA ASP A 45 -7.05 -6.89 2.26
C ASP A 45 -6.81 -5.40 1.96
N VAL A 46 -6.93 -5.03 0.68
CA VAL A 46 -6.84 -3.64 0.23
C VAL A 46 -8.26 -3.07 0.22
N VAL A 47 -8.48 -1.98 0.94
CA VAL A 47 -9.79 -1.32 1.07
C VAL A 47 -9.67 0.17 0.78
N PRO A 48 -10.72 0.85 0.30
CA PRO A 48 -10.72 2.30 0.17
C PRO A 48 -10.49 2.99 1.52
N LYS A 49 -9.71 4.08 1.52
CA LYS A 49 -9.50 4.92 2.70
C LYS A 49 -10.76 5.73 2.99
N ASN A 50 -11.11 5.84 4.27
CA ASN A 50 -12.24 6.62 4.75
C ASN A 50 -11.79 7.56 5.88
N PRO A 51 -11.95 8.89 5.76
CA PRO A 51 -12.52 9.61 4.61
C PRO A 51 -11.59 9.57 3.38
N PRO A 52 -12.15 9.52 2.15
CA PRO A 52 -11.37 9.41 0.91
C PRO A 52 -10.70 10.72 0.50
N PHE A 53 -11.31 11.87 0.84
CA PHE A 53 -10.88 13.18 0.38
C PHE A 53 -10.81 14.18 1.53
N VAL A 54 -10.03 15.24 1.34
CA VAL A 54 -10.02 16.42 2.19
C VAL A 54 -10.27 17.67 1.32
N PRO A 55 -11.00 18.67 1.84
CA PRO A 55 -11.23 19.90 1.09
C PRO A 55 -9.94 20.74 1.03
N ALA A 56 -9.62 21.29 -0.13
CA ALA A 56 -8.54 22.24 -0.31
C ALA A 56 -9.03 23.47 -1.09
N TYR A 57 -8.44 24.63 -0.82
CA TYR A 57 -8.81 25.88 -1.49
C TYR A 57 -7.93 26.09 -2.73
N ASP A 58 -8.54 26.08 -3.91
CA ASP A 58 -7.90 26.39 -5.19
C ASP A 58 -8.92 27.03 -6.16
N PRO A 59 -9.11 28.36 -6.10
CA PRO A 59 -10.11 29.06 -6.90
C PRO A 59 -9.75 29.14 -8.40
N ASN A 60 -8.52 28.78 -8.79
CA ASN A 60 -8.11 28.78 -10.20
C ASN A 60 -8.31 27.40 -10.86
N SER A 61 -8.70 26.38 -10.09
CA SER A 61 -8.93 25.03 -10.60
C SER A 61 -10.25 24.95 -11.39
N PRO A 62 -10.29 24.23 -12.53
CA PRO A 62 -11.54 23.98 -13.26
C PRO A 62 -12.52 23.09 -12.49
N PHE A 63 -12.07 22.48 -11.39
CA PHE A 63 -12.86 21.59 -10.53
C PHE A 63 -13.34 22.28 -9.24
N ALA A 64 -13.10 23.60 -9.13
CA ALA A 64 -13.49 24.37 -7.96
C ALA A 64 -15.00 24.63 -7.97
N ASN A 65 -15.64 24.45 -6.81
CA ASN A 65 -17.04 24.83 -6.63
C ASN A 65 -17.20 26.37 -6.53
N GLU A 66 -18.44 26.84 -6.31
CA GLU A 66 -18.76 28.28 -6.19
C GLU A 66 -17.90 29.02 -5.14
N ASP A 67 -17.43 28.30 -4.12
CA ASP A 67 -16.59 28.84 -3.02
C ASP A 67 -15.08 28.74 -3.29
N GLY A 68 -14.66 28.20 -4.45
CA GLY A 68 -13.25 28.00 -4.79
C GLY A 68 -12.60 26.78 -4.12
N VAL A 69 -13.41 25.82 -3.65
CA VAL A 69 -12.97 24.62 -2.94
C VAL A 69 -12.96 23.41 -3.88
N ILE A 70 -11.89 22.64 -3.80
CA ILE A 70 -11.67 21.38 -4.52
C ILE A 70 -11.55 20.20 -3.55
N GLY A 71 -11.80 19.00 -4.05
CA GLY A 71 -11.49 17.76 -3.33
C GLY A 71 -10.09 17.29 -3.68
N VAL A 72 -9.27 17.06 -2.64
CA VAL A 72 -7.95 16.42 -2.81
C VAL A 72 -7.92 15.05 -2.15
N PRO A 73 -7.23 14.06 -2.73
CA PRO A 73 -7.07 12.74 -2.12
C PRO A 73 -6.47 12.83 -0.72
N ASN A 74 -7.02 12.09 0.25
CA ASN A 74 -6.52 12.04 1.62
C ASN A 74 -5.25 11.17 1.74
N ILE A 75 -4.12 11.65 1.24
CA ILE A 75 -2.85 10.91 1.17
C ILE A 75 -1.76 11.70 1.89
N SER A 76 -1.03 11.05 2.80
CA SER A 76 0.23 11.57 3.35
C SER A 76 1.38 10.93 2.58
N LEU A 77 2.17 11.76 1.90
CA LEU A 77 3.32 11.27 1.13
C LEU A 77 4.36 10.63 2.06
N GLU A 78 4.54 11.17 3.26
CA GLU A 78 5.46 10.67 4.28
C GLU A 78 5.08 9.24 4.68
N GLU A 79 3.79 9.01 4.96
CA GLU A 79 3.26 7.69 5.30
C GLU A 79 3.45 6.69 4.16
N GLU A 80 3.15 7.09 2.91
CA GLU A 80 3.25 6.17 1.78
C GLU A 80 4.69 5.79 1.44
N ILE A 81 5.64 6.71 1.60
CA ILE A 81 7.07 6.40 1.41
C ILE A 81 7.54 5.41 2.49
N VAL A 82 7.11 5.61 3.74
CA VAL A 82 7.43 4.67 4.84
C VAL A 82 6.82 3.29 4.55
N ASN A 83 5.55 3.24 4.13
CA ASN A 83 4.87 1.99 3.77
C ASN A 83 5.55 1.28 2.61
N LEU A 84 6.03 2.02 1.60
CA LEU A 84 6.84 1.46 0.51
C LEU A 84 8.15 0.87 1.02
N LYS A 85 8.85 1.57 1.93
CA LYS A 85 10.10 1.07 2.52
C LYS A 85 9.89 -0.18 3.37
N ILE A 86 8.82 -0.22 4.16
CA ILE A 86 8.44 -1.41 4.92
C ILE A 86 8.18 -2.58 3.97
N ALA A 87 7.43 -2.37 2.89
CA ALA A 87 7.17 -3.40 1.89
C ALA A 87 8.45 -3.89 1.19
N GLU A 88 9.35 -2.98 0.83
CA GLU A 88 10.65 -3.29 0.23
C GLU A 88 11.53 -4.14 1.17
N LEU A 89 11.63 -3.74 2.44
CA LEU A 89 12.41 -4.44 3.45
C LEU A 89 11.82 -5.82 3.77
N THR A 90 10.50 -5.92 3.87
CA THR A 90 9.80 -7.18 4.10
C THR A 90 10.04 -8.16 2.95
N TYR A 91 9.96 -7.68 1.71
CA TYR A 91 10.27 -8.50 0.54
C TYR A 91 11.72 -8.99 0.57
N LYS A 92 12.68 -8.10 0.86
CA LYS A 92 14.10 -8.46 1.01
C LYS A 92 14.32 -9.48 2.15
N ALA A 93 13.64 -9.31 3.28
CA ALA A 93 13.72 -10.23 4.41
C ALA A 93 13.19 -11.62 4.05
N ASN A 94 12.02 -11.69 3.40
CA ASN A 94 11.41 -12.96 2.98
C ASN A 94 12.32 -13.73 2.00
N ILE A 95 12.91 -13.02 1.02
CA ILE A 95 13.87 -13.63 0.09
C ILE A 95 15.12 -14.13 0.83
N ARG A 96 15.62 -13.40 1.82
CA ARG A 96 16.76 -13.87 2.63
C ARG A 96 16.43 -15.13 3.41
N THR A 97 15.24 -15.23 4.00
CA THR A 97 14.81 -16.44 4.71
C THR A 97 14.72 -17.64 3.77
N ILE A 98 14.19 -17.46 2.56
CA ILE A 98 14.15 -18.51 1.54
C ILE A 98 15.57 -18.97 1.18
N LYS A 99 16.47 -18.02 0.91
CA LYS A 99 17.88 -18.34 0.59
C LYS A 99 18.59 -19.09 1.73
N ALA A 100 18.41 -18.66 2.97
CA ALA A 100 18.96 -19.35 4.13
C ALA A 100 18.43 -20.79 4.23
N SER A 101 17.14 -21.00 3.97
CA SER A 101 16.55 -22.35 3.93
C SER A 101 17.14 -23.21 2.80
N GLU A 102 17.39 -22.63 1.63
CA GLU A 102 18.03 -23.32 0.50
C GLU A 102 19.49 -23.71 0.81
N GLU A 103 20.24 -22.83 1.46
CA GLU A 103 21.62 -23.07 1.88
C GLU A 103 21.68 -24.22 2.90
N LEU A 104 20.83 -24.18 3.94
CA LEU A 104 20.73 -25.26 4.93
C LEU A 104 20.36 -26.60 4.28
N ASN A 105 19.45 -26.60 3.31
CA ASN A 105 19.06 -27.83 2.61
C ASN A 105 20.21 -28.39 1.75
N LYS A 106 20.96 -27.54 1.05
CA LYS A 106 22.15 -27.96 0.28
C LYS A 106 23.22 -28.55 1.17
N GLU A 107 23.49 -27.92 2.32
CA GLU A 107 24.47 -28.44 3.28
C GLU A 107 24.01 -29.79 3.84
N LEU A 108 22.75 -29.93 4.22
CA LEU A 108 22.17 -31.19 4.68
C LEU A 108 22.33 -32.30 3.62
N LEU A 109 21.97 -32.04 2.36
CA LEU A 109 22.14 -33.01 1.27
C LEU A 109 23.61 -33.41 1.08
N SER A 110 24.52 -32.44 1.14
CA SER A 110 25.97 -32.71 1.02
C SER A 110 26.51 -33.61 2.14
N LEU A 111 25.94 -33.50 3.35
CA LEU A 111 26.31 -34.36 4.48
C LEU A 111 25.79 -35.79 4.31
N PHE A 112 24.62 -35.98 3.70
CA PHE A 112 24.11 -37.32 3.38
C PHE A 112 24.94 -38.00 2.28
N ASP A 113 25.30 -37.26 1.22
CA ASP A 113 26.07 -37.79 0.09
C ASP A 113 27.49 -38.22 0.49
N LYS A 114 28.08 -37.56 1.50
CA LYS A 114 29.42 -37.88 2.03
C LYS A 114 29.47 -39.14 2.92
N LYS A 115 28.31 -39.68 3.33
CA LYS A 115 28.19 -40.77 4.31
C LYS A 115 27.90 -42.13 3.67
N THR A 116 27.74 -42.18 2.34
CA THR A 116 27.67 -43.37 1.48
C THR A 116 28.92 -43.48 0.61
#